data_AF-A0A933E4R5-F1
#
_entry.id   AF-A0A933E4R5-F1
#
_cell.length_a   1.000
_cell.length_b   1.000
_cell.length_c   1.000
_cell.angle_alpha   90.00
_cell.angle_beta   90.00
_cell.angle_gamma   90.00
#
_symmetry.space_group_name_H-M   'P 1'
#
loop_
_entity.id
_entity.type
_entity.pdbx_description
1 polymer ?
#
loop_
_entity_poly.entity_id
_entity_poly.type
_entity_poly.pdbx_seq_one_letter_code
_entity_poly.pdbx_strand_id
1 'polypeptide(L)'
;MAYTRRFPGGLACTALLAALACGALAEPPAAPTWEEDLAKAKVILDGPPADAGAALQAVRSLTRWAGTHPGDLLDFALPVLARHSDPNLPGVVANLIRVMRAPEPVGRLLEAAREGNATLRRNLFPGLVTNEAPAIAEALGALLDRETEDDLRGILCDALALRKPPGALDRILVLVREAESPAARASAIGALGAIGSAANGGDLLPFLASRWRSRGEGVSCAALDALVRLEIPLERSAVAPFLRSDASFEDALAGTRAVVLLPVEDRLDLLRGLPREDAWQIRLAGVGVLGVTPDRGAVDLLLEMLDREKERRVSGEIVAALERLTHVHFNPDRAADSWPPYWRANRETFVFPEGPAPGGAPEGAAGGVQTVSTFYGLPVDTDRPVFVIDISGSMSASQGAAAREGKNRLDIAKEQLRAVVQALPRDAVFNLVVFESGVRAWRPGMTPATPENKATCLAFIAALTPMGATNLMGGLDEAFGITSARIADGRGQPDYTVSGREASSLPDTVYLLSDGAPSAGRVTDPAGILREVARLNRSRGIRIHSLSIGADSPFLRDLSSANHGTFRHIAD
;
A
#
# COMPACT_ATOMS: atom_id res chain seq x y z
N MET A 1 32.79 -13.90 36.46
CA MET A 1 32.43 -14.88 37.51
C MET A 1 31.33 -15.77 36.96
N ALA A 2 31.64 -17.06 36.83
CA ALA A 2 30.76 -18.10 36.30
C ALA A 2 29.66 -18.47 37.30
N TYR A 3 28.53 -18.98 36.81
CA TYR A 3 27.85 -20.12 37.45
C TYR A 3 27.03 -20.91 36.43
N THR A 4 27.57 -22.09 36.12
CA THR A 4 26.91 -23.21 35.47
C THR A 4 26.00 -23.94 36.47
N ARG A 5 24.86 -24.48 36.02
CA ARG A 5 24.16 -25.56 36.72
C ARG A 5 23.95 -26.75 35.78
N ARG A 6 24.54 -27.87 36.19
CA ARG A 6 24.34 -29.24 35.69
C ARG A 6 22.93 -29.74 36.03
N PHE A 7 22.35 -30.53 35.12
CA PHE A 7 21.39 -31.59 35.46
C PHE A 7 22.05 -32.97 35.16
N PRO A 8 21.79 -34.03 35.96
CA PRO A 8 22.50 -35.31 35.85
C PRO A 8 21.69 -36.41 35.13
N GLY A 9 22.44 -37.31 34.47
CA GLY A 9 22.11 -38.74 34.19
C GLY A 9 20.99 -38.99 33.18
N GLY A 10 21.16 -39.70 32.06
CA GLY A 10 22.07 -40.80 31.78
C GLY A 10 21.31 -42.13 31.85
N LEU A 11 20.67 -42.53 30.73
CA LEU A 11 20.28 -43.91 30.34
C LEU A 11 19.31 -43.87 29.13
N ALA A 12 19.81 -43.46 27.95
CA ALA A 12 19.08 -43.65 26.68
C ALA A 12 19.96 -43.59 25.41
N CYS A 13 21.29 -43.47 25.51
CA CYS A 13 22.15 -43.32 24.32
C CYS A 13 22.68 -44.62 23.71
N THR A 14 22.48 -45.78 24.33
CA THR A 14 23.04 -47.05 23.81
C THR A 14 22.11 -47.78 22.84
N ALA A 15 20.83 -47.43 22.74
CA ALA A 15 19.92 -48.01 21.74
C ALA A 15 19.91 -47.25 20.40
N LEU A 16 20.25 -45.95 20.40
CA LEU A 16 20.26 -45.13 19.17
C LEU A 16 21.50 -45.34 18.29
N LEU A 17 22.61 -45.80 18.88
CA LEU A 17 23.86 -46.03 18.14
C LEU A 17 23.90 -47.36 17.37
N ALA A 18 23.00 -48.31 17.67
CA ALA A 18 22.91 -49.58 16.95
C ALA A 18 21.97 -49.51 15.72
N ALA A 19 21.05 -48.54 15.67
CA ALA A 19 20.14 -48.34 14.54
C ALA A 19 20.76 -47.54 13.36
N LEU A 20 21.91 -46.89 13.58
CA LEU A 20 22.64 -46.13 12.55
C LEU A 20 23.62 -46.99 11.73
N ALA A 21 23.73 -48.29 12.03
CA ALA A 21 24.72 -49.17 11.38
C ALA A 21 24.21 -49.93 10.14
N CYS A 22 22.92 -49.84 9.78
CA CYS A 22 22.36 -50.50 8.59
C CYS A 22 21.15 -49.74 8.05
N GLY A 23 21.38 -48.83 7.10
CA GLY A 23 20.31 -48.16 6.37
C GLY A 23 20.83 -46.94 5.64
N ALA A 24 20.97 -47.07 4.32
CA ALA A 24 21.39 -46.00 3.43
C ALA A 24 20.42 -44.80 3.53
N LEU A 25 20.72 -43.85 4.40
CA LEU A 25 20.19 -42.49 4.30
C LEU A 25 20.93 -41.85 3.15
N ALA A 26 20.24 -41.65 2.02
CA ALA A 26 20.75 -40.82 0.94
C ALA A 26 21.23 -39.50 1.54
N GLU A 27 22.49 -39.15 1.29
CA GLU A 27 23.02 -37.85 1.69
C GLU A 27 22.06 -36.76 1.20
N PRO A 28 21.74 -35.74 2.01
CA PRO A 28 20.99 -34.60 1.52
C PRO A 28 21.73 -34.07 0.28
N PRO A 29 21.02 -33.77 -0.83
CA PRO A 29 21.67 -33.33 -2.05
C PRO A 29 22.61 -32.17 -1.75
N ALA A 30 23.82 -32.22 -2.31
CA ALA A 30 24.81 -31.17 -2.15
C ALA A 30 24.17 -29.80 -2.44
N ALA A 31 24.50 -28.81 -1.62
CA ALA A 31 24.04 -27.45 -1.86
C ALA A 31 24.51 -27.02 -3.26
N PRO A 32 23.60 -26.52 -4.12
CA PRO A 32 23.93 -26.17 -5.50
C PRO A 32 25.04 -25.11 -5.55
N THR A 33 25.94 -25.23 -6.52
CA THR A 33 27.01 -24.24 -6.74
C THR A 33 26.57 -23.11 -7.67
N TRP A 34 27.34 -22.01 -7.70
CA TRP A 34 27.13 -20.91 -8.64
C TRP A 34 27.14 -21.42 -10.09
N GLU A 35 28.11 -22.27 -10.43
CA GLU A 35 28.26 -22.82 -11.78
C GLU A 35 27.06 -23.66 -12.21
N GLU A 36 26.48 -24.45 -11.30
CA GLU A 36 25.32 -25.29 -11.57
C GLU A 36 24.05 -24.46 -11.80
N ASP A 37 23.82 -23.43 -10.98
CA ASP A 37 22.69 -22.53 -11.19
C ASP A 37 22.86 -21.68 -12.43
N LEU A 38 24.08 -21.19 -12.67
CA LEU A 38 24.41 -20.39 -13.84
C LEU A 38 24.19 -21.22 -15.12
N ALA A 39 24.60 -22.49 -15.13
CA ALA A 39 24.36 -23.38 -16.25
C ALA A 39 22.86 -23.56 -16.53
N LYS A 40 22.05 -23.78 -15.49
CA LYS A 40 20.58 -23.88 -15.63
C LYS A 40 19.96 -22.58 -16.13
N ALA A 41 20.41 -21.45 -15.60
CA ALA A 41 19.93 -20.14 -15.99
C ALA A 41 20.27 -19.83 -17.45
N LYS A 42 21.52 -20.06 -17.90
CA LYS A 42 21.97 -19.84 -19.27
C LYS A 42 21.14 -20.59 -20.31
N VAL A 43 20.81 -21.86 -20.04
CA VAL A 43 19.92 -22.65 -20.92
C VAL A 43 18.59 -21.95 -21.18
N ILE A 44 18.04 -21.27 -20.17
CA ILE A 44 16.74 -20.61 -20.25
C ILE A 44 16.79 -19.34 -21.10
N LEU A 45 17.82 -18.50 -20.97
CA LEU A 45 17.87 -17.20 -21.68
C LEU A 45 18.80 -17.13 -22.89
N ASP A 46 19.58 -18.18 -23.16
CA ASP A 46 20.14 -18.42 -24.49
C ASP A 46 19.12 -19.13 -25.41
N GLY A 47 17.95 -19.52 -24.89
CA GLY A 47 16.81 -20.05 -25.64
C GLY A 47 16.07 -18.99 -26.48
N PRO A 48 15.11 -19.41 -27.33
CA PRO A 48 14.38 -18.48 -28.21
C PRO A 48 13.67 -17.36 -27.42
N PRO A 49 13.63 -16.12 -27.95
CA PRO A 49 13.37 -14.86 -27.21
C PRO A 49 11.92 -14.63 -26.73
N ALA A 50 11.11 -15.67 -26.55
CA ALA A 50 9.66 -15.54 -26.37
C ALA A 50 9.17 -15.53 -24.91
N ASP A 51 9.91 -16.08 -23.94
CA ASP A 51 9.38 -16.25 -22.56
C ASP A 51 10.08 -15.35 -21.54
N ALA A 52 9.53 -14.16 -21.33
CA ALA A 52 9.98 -13.23 -20.29
C ALA A 52 9.81 -13.79 -18.87
N GLY A 53 8.85 -14.69 -18.65
CA GLY A 53 8.61 -15.34 -17.35
C GLY A 53 9.69 -16.37 -17.01
N ALA A 54 10.14 -17.15 -17.99
CA ALA A 54 11.26 -18.07 -17.81
C ALA A 54 12.58 -17.31 -17.55
N ALA A 55 12.85 -16.25 -18.32
CA ALA A 55 13.99 -15.37 -18.09
C ALA A 55 13.96 -14.77 -16.67
N LEU A 56 12.78 -14.36 -16.18
CA LEU A 56 12.59 -13.84 -14.84
C LEU A 56 12.90 -14.89 -13.76
N GLN A 57 12.43 -16.13 -13.93
CA GLN A 57 12.75 -17.22 -13.00
C GLN A 57 14.25 -17.52 -12.96
N ALA A 58 14.92 -17.48 -14.12
CA ALA A 58 16.37 -17.70 -14.21
C ALA A 58 17.15 -16.59 -13.48
N VAL A 59 16.82 -15.31 -13.69
CA VAL A 59 17.43 -14.20 -12.91
C VAL A 59 17.16 -14.40 -11.42
N ARG A 60 15.91 -14.71 -11.05
CA ARG A 60 15.49 -14.89 -9.65
C ARG A 60 16.26 -16.01 -8.97
N SER A 61 16.49 -17.15 -9.63
CA SER A 61 17.27 -18.25 -9.04
C SER A 61 18.71 -17.85 -8.73
N LEU A 62 19.28 -16.93 -9.51
CA LEU A 62 20.65 -16.46 -9.30
C LEU A 62 20.78 -15.39 -8.21
N THR A 63 19.68 -14.72 -7.80
CA THR A 63 19.71 -13.62 -6.82
C THR A 63 20.36 -13.99 -5.48
N ARG A 64 20.31 -15.26 -5.09
CA ARG A 64 20.98 -15.76 -3.86
C ARG A 64 22.49 -15.55 -3.86
N TRP A 65 23.10 -15.42 -5.05
CA TRP A 65 24.54 -15.24 -5.23
C TRP A 65 24.96 -13.78 -5.30
N ALA A 66 24.04 -12.82 -5.15
CA ALA A 66 24.36 -11.39 -5.21
C ALA A 66 25.41 -10.94 -4.16
N GLY A 67 25.58 -11.69 -3.08
CA GLY A 67 26.62 -11.42 -2.07
C GLY A 67 28.01 -11.93 -2.44
N THR A 68 28.12 -12.94 -3.32
CA THR A 68 29.40 -13.62 -3.65
C THR A 68 29.83 -13.42 -5.10
N HIS A 69 28.88 -13.28 -6.04
CA HIS A 69 29.12 -13.11 -7.47
C HIS A 69 28.33 -11.91 -8.06
N PRO A 70 28.42 -10.70 -7.49
CA PRO A 70 27.59 -9.58 -7.92
C PRO A 70 27.89 -9.12 -9.35
N GLY A 71 29.16 -9.16 -9.78
CA GLY A 71 29.57 -8.75 -11.14
C GLY A 71 29.03 -9.68 -12.22
N ASP A 72 29.23 -10.98 -12.07
CA ASP A 72 28.74 -11.98 -13.02
C ASP A 72 27.21 -11.98 -13.12
N LEU A 73 26.54 -11.67 -12.01
CA LEU A 73 25.09 -11.53 -11.96
C LEU A 73 24.59 -10.29 -12.73
N LEU A 74 25.36 -9.20 -12.72
CA LEU A 74 25.06 -8.01 -13.52
C LEU A 74 25.27 -8.23 -15.02
N ASP A 75 26.29 -9.01 -15.41
CA ASP A 75 26.52 -9.40 -16.82
C ASP A 75 25.30 -10.08 -17.42
N PHE A 76 24.52 -10.75 -16.56
CA PHE A 76 23.32 -11.47 -16.93
C PHE A 76 22.05 -10.61 -16.83
N ALA A 77 21.89 -9.87 -15.74
CA ALA A 77 20.67 -9.13 -15.47
C ALA A 77 20.50 -7.94 -16.42
N LEU A 78 21.56 -7.15 -16.65
CA LEU A 78 21.46 -5.92 -17.44
C LEU A 78 20.99 -6.15 -18.89
N PRO A 79 21.50 -7.17 -19.63
CA PRO A 79 20.99 -7.45 -20.97
C PRO A 79 19.52 -7.89 -21.00
N VAL A 80 19.06 -8.65 -20.00
CA VAL A 80 17.65 -9.06 -19.88
C VAL A 80 16.77 -7.83 -19.66
N LEU A 81 17.17 -6.97 -18.73
CA LEU A 81 16.47 -5.72 -18.45
C LEU A 81 16.40 -4.78 -19.65
N ALA A 82 17.42 -4.77 -20.50
CA ALA A 82 17.45 -3.90 -21.67
C ALA A 82 16.51 -4.38 -22.80
N ARG A 83 16.11 -5.65 -22.79
CA ARG A 83 15.34 -6.29 -23.87
C ARG A 83 13.86 -6.51 -23.54
N HIS A 84 13.53 -6.70 -22.27
CA HIS A 84 12.18 -7.11 -21.86
C HIS A 84 11.44 -5.97 -21.15
N SER A 85 10.16 -5.79 -21.50
CA SER A 85 9.24 -4.83 -20.88
C SER A 85 8.24 -5.52 -19.94
N ASP A 86 8.58 -6.72 -19.45
CA ASP A 86 7.70 -7.47 -18.55
C ASP A 86 7.49 -6.68 -17.25
N PRO A 87 6.24 -6.46 -16.82
CA PRO A 87 5.94 -5.61 -15.66
C PRO A 87 6.44 -6.18 -14.32
N ASN A 88 6.76 -7.47 -14.24
CA ASN A 88 7.33 -8.09 -13.05
C ASN A 88 8.86 -7.99 -13.01
N LEU A 89 9.49 -7.69 -14.15
CA LEU A 89 10.95 -7.59 -14.28
C LEU A 89 11.56 -6.48 -13.42
N PRO A 90 10.99 -5.25 -13.35
CA PRO A 90 11.47 -4.21 -12.44
C PRO A 90 11.52 -4.67 -10.97
N GLY A 91 10.55 -5.46 -10.50
CA GLY A 91 10.46 -5.87 -9.09
C GLY A 91 11.52 -6.91 -8.69
N VAL A 92 11.68 -7.93 -9.51
CA VAL A 92 12.70 -8.97 -9.30
C VAL A 92 14.09 -8.35 -9.34
N VAL A 93 14.32 -7.42 -10.28
CA VAL A 93 15.62 -6.78 -10.42
C VAL A 93 15.83 -5.65 -9.43
N ALA A 94 14.78 -4.96 -8.97
CA ALA A 94 14.89 -4.02 -7.85
C ALA A 94 15.42 -4.70 -6.58
N ASN A 95 14.95 -5.91 -6.26
CA ASN A 95 15.50 -6.69 -5.14
C ASN A 95 16.98 -7.00 -5.32
N LEU A 96 17.35 -7.38 -6.54
CA LEU A 96 18.73 -7.70 -6.87
C LEU A 96 19.62 -6.47 -6.68
N ILE A 97 19.20 -5.35 -7.27
CA ILE A 97 19.90 -4.08 -7.17
C ILE A 97 20.02 -3.65 -5.72
N ARG A 98 18.96 -3.77 -4.90
CA ARG A 98 18.95 -3.37 -3.50
C ARG A 98 20.06 -4.01 -2.66
N VAL A 99 20.42 -5.27 -2.94
CA VAL A 99 21.46 -5.98 -2.17
C VAL A 99 22.88 -5.72 -2.67
N MET A 100 23.04 -5.13 -3.86
CA MET A 100 24.34 -4.77 -4.43
C MET A 100 24.87 -3.49 -3.77
N ARG A 101 25.67 -3.65 -2.71
CA ARG A 101 26.26 -2.52 -1.97
C ARG A 101 27.75 -2.30 -2.24
N ALA A 102 28.40 -3.25 -2.91
CA ALA A 102 29.83 -3.15 -3.21
C ALA A 102 30.10 -2.05 -4.25
N PRO A 103 31.25 -1.36 -4.20
CA PRO A 103 31.55 -0.24 -5.10
C PRO A 103 31.51 -0.59 -6.59
N GLU A 104 32.08 -1.72 -7.00
CA GLU A 104 32.14 -2.13 -8.41
C GLU A 104 30.74 -2.42 -9.00
N PRO A 105 29.87 -3.25 -8.37
CA PRO A 105 28.53 -3.48 -8.88
C PRO A 105 27.68 -2.21 -8.92
N VAL A 106 27.80 -1.35 -7.90
CA VAL A 106 27.11 -0.06 -7.86
C VAL A 106 27.58 0.85 -8.99
N GLY A 107 28.88 0.88 -9.28
CA GLY A 107 29.44 1.64 -10.40
C GLY A 107 28.82 1.21 -11.74
N ARG A 108 28.75 -0.10 -11.99
CA ARG A 108 28.15 -0.67 -13.21
C ARG A 108 26.66 -0.38 -13.32
N LEU A 109 25.91 -0.43 -12.21
CA LEU A 109 24.50 -0.07 -12.18
C LEU A 109 24.28 1.41 -12.53
N LEU A 110 25.12 2.30 -12.01
CA LEU A 110 25.06 3.73 -12.31
C LEU A 110 25.45 4.04 -13.76
N GLU A 111 26.43 3.32 -14.32
CA GLU A 111 26.79 3.41 -15.74
C GLU A 111 25.62 2.96 -16.63
N ALA A 112 25.04 1.79 -16.33
CA ALA A 112 23.87 1.28 -17.04
C ALA A 112 22.65 2.22 -16.93
N ALA A 113 22.46 2.89 -15.80
CA ALA A 113 21.42 3.89 -15.60
C ALA A 113 21.66 5.18 -16.40
N ARG A 114 22.93 5.53 -16.68
CA ARG A 114 23.32 6.73 -17.44
C ARG A 114 23.30 6.50 -18.95
N GLU A 115 23.71 5.31 -19.40
CA GLU A 115 24.00 5.02 -20.81
C GLU A 115 23.01 4.04 -21.43
N GLY A 116 22.22 3.34 -20.60
CA GLY A 116 21.22 2.37 -21.02
C GLY A 116 20.09 2.97 -21.85
N ASN A 117 19.43 2.11 -22.64
CA ASN A 117 18.21 2.49 -23.37
C ASN A 117 17.04 2.79 -22.40
N ALA A 118 15.96 3.40 -22.90
CA ALA A 118 14.81 3.79 -22.07
C ALA A 118 14.17 2.62 -21.32
N THR A 119 14.12 1.43 -21.93
CA THR A 119 13.61 0.20 -21.29
C THR A 119 14.47 -0.20 -20.10
N LEU A 120 15.79 -0.18 -20.25
CA LEU A 120 16.73 -0.49 -19.17
C LEU A 120 16.57 0.52 -18.03
N ARG A 121 16.52 1.82 -18.32
CA ARG A 121 16.34 2.86 -17.30
C ARG A 121 15.01 2.72 -16.55
N ARG A 122 13.91 2.45 -17.26
CA ARG A 122 12.58 2.16 -16.66
C ARG A 122 12.62 0.97 -15.70
N ASN A 123 13.41 -0.04 -16.02
CA ASN A 123 13.58 -1.22 -15.18
C ASN A 123 14.56 -1.00 -14.01
N LEU A 124 15.59 -0.17 -14.20
CA LEU A 124 16.64 0.08 -13.19
C LEU A 124 16.24 1.09 -12.12
N PHE A 125 15.62 2.22 -12.51
CA PHE A 125 15.38 3.34 -11.61
C PHE A 125 14.62 2.95 -10.34
N PRO A 126 13.52 2.15 -10.40
CA PRO A 126 12.83 1.70 -9.19
C PRO A 126 13.74 0.96 -8.20
N GLY A 127 14.66 0.14 -8.72
CA GLY A 127 15.65 -0.59 -7.92
C GLY A 127 16.70 0.32 -7.29
N LEU A 128 17.23 1.29 -8.05
CA LEU A 128 18.20 2.25 -7.55
C LEU A 128 17.64 3.07 -6.38
N VAL A 129 16.37 3.46 -6.43
CA VAL A 129 15.72 4.20 -5.33
C VAL A 129 15.83 3.44 -4.00
N THR A 130 15.69 2.11 -4.04
CA THR A 130 15.73 1.25 -2.86
C THR A 130 17.15 0.86 -2.41
N ASN A 131 18.18 1.07 -3.24
CA ASN A 131 19.54 0.68 -2.90
C ASN A 131 20.22 1.74 -2.03
N GLU A 132 20.60 1.36 -0.81
CA GLU A 132 21.15 2.23 0.23
C GLU A 132 22.61 2.66 0.01
N ALA A 133 23.26 2.28 -1.10
CA ALA A 133 24.63 2.69 -1.39
C ALA A 133 24.75 4.23 -1.44
N PRO A 134 25.71 4.85 -0.73
CA PRO A 134 25.89 6.31 -0.74
C PRO A 134 26.12 6.88 -2.15
N ALA A 135 26.90 6.17 -2.97
CA ALA A 135 27.18 6.56 -4.34
C ALA A 135 25.92 6.70 -5.22
N ILE A 136 24.86 5.94 -4.92
CA ILE A 136 23.59 6.08 -5.63
C ILE A 136 22.90 7.38 -5.22
N ALA A 137 22.82 7.66 -3.92
CA ALA A 137 22.21 8.91 -3.44
C ALA A 137 22.90 10.15 -4.03
N GLU A 138 24.23 10.12 -4.15
CA GLU A 138 25.03 11.18 -4.78
C GLU A 138 24.79 11.28 -6.29
N ALA A 139 24.52 10.15 -6.96
CA ALA A 139 24.30 10.11 -8.41
C ALA A 139 22.87 10.46 -8.84
N LEU A 140 21.86 10.35 -7.96
CA LEU A 140 20.45 10.59 -8.30
C LEU A 140 20.22 11.97 -8.94
N GLY A 141 20.87 13.02 -8.43
CA GLY A 141 20.76 14.36 -8.99
C GLY A 141 21.28 14.43 -10.42
N ALA A 142 22.46 13.86 -10.68
CA ALA A 142 23.06 13.83 -12.01
C ALA A 142 22.28 12.93 -13.00
N LEU A 143 21.64 11.85 -12.50
CA LEU A 143 20.74 11.04 -13.31
C LEU A 143 19.50 11.85 -13.73
N LEU A 144 18.93 12.63 -12.81
CA LEU A 144 17.78 13.48 -13.09
C LEU A 144 18.12 14.56 -14.12
N ASP A 145 19.26 15.24 -13.94
CA ASP A 145 19.73 16.32 -14.82
C ASP A 145 19.93 15.85 -16.28
N ARG A 146 20.21 14.55 -16.49
CA ARG A 146 20.44 13.95 -17.81
C ARG A 146 19.21 13.29 -18.43
N GLU A 147 18.26 12.85 -17.61
CA GLU A 147 17.09 12.14 -18.11
C GLU A 147 16.23 13.08 -18.95
N THR A 148 15.72 12.59 -20.07
CA THR A 148 14.85 13.32 -20.99
C THR A 148 13.41 12.83 -20.96
N GLU A 149 13.20 11.59 -20.53
CA GLU A 149 11.87 10.99 -20.44
C GLU A 149 11.16 11.44 -19.17
N ASP A 150 10.06 12.16 -19.35
CA ASP A 150 9.29 12.78 -18.26
C ASP A 150 8.74 11.76 -17.23
N ASP A 151 8.31 10.57 -17.67
CA ASP A 151 7.91 9.48 -16.77
C ASP A 151 9.05 9.04 -15.84
N LEU A 152 10.27 8.98 -16.37
CA LEU A 152 11.45 8.52 -15.63
C LEU A 152 11.98 9.61 -14.70
N ARG A 153 11.89 10.88 -15.09
CA ARG A 153 12.14 12.03 -14.20
C ARG A 153 11.25 11.97 -12.96
N GLY A 154 9.98 11.61 -13.12
CA GLY A 154 9.05 11.40 -12.00
C GLY A 154 9.57 10.38 -10.97
N ILE A 155 10.05 9.21 -11.43
CA ILE A 155 10.62 8.17 -10.54
C ILE A 155 11.85 8.69 -9.79
N LEU A 156 12.70 9.45 -10.47
CA LEU A 156 13.91 10.04 -9.87
C LEU A 156 13.57 11.17 -8.88
N CYS A 157 12.51 11.96 -9.11
CA CYS A 157 12.01 12.95 -8.15
C CYS A 157 11.58 12.28 -6.83
N ASP A 158 10.82 11.18 -6.91
CA ASP A 158 10.42 10.41 -5.73
C ASP A 158 11.64 9.88 -4.98
N ALA A 159 12.68 9.45 -5.72
CA ALA A 159 13.94 8.99 -5.14
C ALA A 159 14.69 10.11 -4.39
N LEU A 160 14.77 11.29 -5.00
CA LEU A 160 15.39 12.47 -4.40
C LEU A 160 14.64 12.92 -3.15
N ALA A 161 13.30 12.91 -3.17
CA ALA A 161 12.49 13.26 -2.02
C ALA A 161 12.68 12.29 -0.84
N LEU A 162 12.86 11.00 -1.14
CA LEU A 162 13.14 9.97 -0.14
C LEU A 162 14.54 10.12 0.46
N ARG A 163 15.55 10.29 -0.39
CA ARG A 163 16.97 10.25 0.01
C ARG A 163 17.51 11.58 0.50
N LYS A 164 16.84 12.68 0.12
CA LYS A 164 17.16 14.06 0.46
C LYS A 164 18.65 14.41 0.30
N PRO A 165 19.33 14.04 -0.82
CA PRO A 165 20.73 14.41 -1.00
C PRO A 165 20.88 15.95 -1.14
N PRO A 166 22.08 16.50 -0.89
CA PRO A 166 22.34 17.93 -1.07
C PRO A 166 21.94 18.42 -2.47
N GLY A 167 21.21 19.54 -2.54
CA GLY A 167 20.73 20.13 -3.80
C GLY A 167 19.57 19.38 -4.47
N ALA A 168 18.95 18.40 -3.79
CA ALA A 168 17.73 17.74 -4.29
C ALA A 168 16.56 18.72 -4.45
N LEU A 169 16.39 19.64 -3.49
CA LEU A 169 15.33 20.64 -3.51
C LEU A 169 15.41 21.53 -4.75
N ASP A 170 16.59 22.08 -5.05
CA ASP A 170 16.78 22.98 -6.19
C ASP A 170 16.49 22.28 -7.52
N ARG A 171 16.92 21.02 -7.67
CA ARG A 171 16.64 20.21 -8.86
C ARG A 171 15.15 19.91 -9.04
N ILE A 172 14.47 19.59 -7.95
CA ILE A 172 13.02 19.38 -7.97
C ILE A 172 12.31 20.68 -8.35
N LEU A 173 12.72 21.83 -7.80
CA LEU A 173 12.16 23.15 -8.14
C LEU A 173 12.34 23.50 -9.63
N VAL A 174 13.50 23.19 -10.21
CA VAL A 174 13.74 23.35 -11.65
C VAL A 174 12.72 22.53 -12.45
N LEU A 175 12.51 21.26 -12.12
CA LEU A 175 11.52 20.44 -12.82
C LEU A 175 10.08 20.90 -12.62
N VAL A 176 9.72 21.37 -11.43
CA VAL A 176 8.39 21.95 -11.21
C VAL A 176 8.13 23.13 -12.16
N ARG A 177 9.17 23.92 -12.47
CA ARG A 177 9.09 25.09 -13.37
C ARG A 177 9.15 24.71 -14.85
N GLU A 178 10.03 23.76 -15.21
CA GLU A 178 10.43 23.50 -16.60
C GLU A 178 9.79 22.25 -17.23
N ALA A 179 9.26 21.31 -16.45
CA ALA A 179 8.73 20.05 -16.99
C ALA A 179 7.57 20.30 -17.96
N GLU A 180 7.69 19.83 -19.20
CA GLU A 180 6.67 19.97 -20.23
C GLU A 180 5.48 19.04 -19.95
N SER A 181 5.73 17.79 -19.56
CA SER A 181 4.68 16.86 -19.17
C SER A 181 4.02 17.27 -17.84
N PRO A 182 2.68 17.34 -17.82
CA PRO A 182 1.96 17.59 -16.57
C PRO A 182 2.14 16.45 -15.55
N ALA A 183 2.32 15.21 -15.98
CA ALA A 183 2.57 14.08 -15.09
C ALA A 183 3.93 14.21 -14.38
N ALA A 184 4.99 14.55 -15.12
CA ALA A 184 6.30 14.81 -14.55
C ALA A 184 6.27 16.00 -13.58
N ARG A 185 5.55 17.06 -13.95
CA ARG A 185 5.36 18.24 -13.10
C ARG A 185 4.62 17.89 -11.81
N ALA A 186 3.55 17.10 -11.88
CA ALA A 186 2.79 16.64 -10.72
C ALA A 186 3.65 15.78 -9.78
N SER A 187 4.48 14.87 -10.33
CA SER A 187 5.44 14.08 -9.55
C SER A 187 6.48 14.96 -8.88
N ALA A 188 7.04 15.94 -9.59
CA ALA A 188 8.00 16.89 -9.01
C ALA A 188 7.38 17.73 -7.88
N ILE A 189 6.13 18.18 -8.03
CA ILE A 189 5.39 18.89 -6.97
C ILE A 189 5.14 17.98 -5.76
N GLY A 190 4.75 16.71 -6.00
CA GLY A 190 4.59 15.72 -4.94
C GLY A 190 5.89 15.49 -4.16
N ALA A 191 7.00 15.34 -4.88
CA ALA A 191 8.34 15.23 -4.32
C ALA A 191 8.74 16.48 -3.52
N LEU A 192 8.40 17.68 -4.02
CA LEU A 192 8.62 18.95 -3.34
C LEU A 192 7.87 19.01 -1.99
N GLY A 193 6.62 18.55 -1.95
CA GLY A 193 5.85 18.43 -0.71
C GLY A 193 6.44 17.44 0.30
N ALA A 194 7.16 16.41 -0.15
CA ALA A 194 7.79 15.40 0.72
C ALA A 194 9.19 15.80 1.22
N ILE A 195 9.95 16.55 0.43
CA ILE A 195 11.30 17.02 0.80
C ILE A 195 11.30 18.37 1.51
N GLY A 196 10.37 19.25 1.15
CA GLY A 196 10.32 20.64 1.58
C GLY A 196 10.04 20.83 3.06
N SER A 197 10.04 22.09 3.46
CA SER A 197 9.56 22.55 4.77
C SER A 197 8.63 23.74 4.56
N ALA A 198 7.92 24.16 5.61
CA ALA A 198 7.06 25.34 5.58
C ALA A 198 7.78 26.59 5.01
N ALA A 199 9.10 26.71 5.23
CA ALA A 199 9.93 27.81 4.75
C ALA A 199 10.01 27.93 3.21
N ASN A 200 9.73 26.85 2.47
CA ASN A 200 9.81 26.81 1.00
C ASN A 200 8.43 26.76 0.32
N GLY A 201 7.34 26.86 1.09
CA GLY A 201 5.97 26.82 0.57
C GLY A 201 5.63 27.97 -0.38
N GLY A 202 6.36 29.09 -0.30
CA GLY A 202 6.19 30.26 -1.16
C GLY A 202 6.39 29.98 -2.65
N ASP A 203 7.19 28.96 -3.01
CA ASP A 203 7.39 28.56 -4.41
C ASP A 203 6.20 27.79 -5.00
N LEU A 204 5.34 27.19 -4.17
CA LEU A 204 4.16 26.42 -4.61
C LEU A 204 2.93 27.31 -4.85
N LEU A 205 2.82 28.43 -4.15
CA LEU A 205 1.67 29.36 -4.26
C LEU A 205 1.49 29.96 -5.68
N PRO A 206 2.56 30.35 -6.41
CA PRO A 206 2.44 30.80 -7.80
C PRO A 206 1.85 29.75 -8.74
N PHE A 207 2.04 28.45 -8.47
CA PHE A 207 1.46 27.37 -9.28
C PHE A 207 -0.04 27.24 -9.07
N LEU A 208 -0.53 27.46 -7.83
CA LEU A 208 -1.97 27.59 -7.59
C LEU A 208 -2.55 28.81 -8.30
N ALA A 209 -1.86 29.95 -8.28
CA ALA A 209 -2.33 31.20 -8.88
C ALA A 209 -2.31 31.20 -10.43
N SER A 210 -1.36 30.50 -11.05
CA SER A 210 -1.10 30.59 -12.49
C SER A 210 -1.93 29.65 -13.39
N ARG A 211 -2.65 28.66 -12.83
CA ARG A 211 -3.22 27.55 -13.64
C ARG A 211 -4.67 27.16 -13.32
N TRP A 212 -5.53 28.11 -12.95
CA TRP A 212 -6.99 27.89 -12.80
C TRP A 212 -7.74 27.45 -14.08
N ARG A 213 -7.07 27.28 -15.23
CA ARG A 213 -7.71 27.05 -16.55
C ARG A 213 -7.39 25.71 -17.23
N SER A 214 -6.40 24.94 -16.77
CA SER A 214 -6.12 23.60 -17.31
C SER A 214 -6.61 22.53 -16.32
N ARG A 215 -7.93 22.44 -16.15
CA ARG A 215 -8.57 21.35 -15.42
C ARG A 215 -8.22 20.03 -16.12
N GLY A 216 -7.72 19.04 -15.39
CA GLY A 216 -7.54 17.66 -15.90
C GLY A 216 -6.12 17.08 -15.95
N GLU A 217 -5.10 17.75 -15.41
CA GLU A 217 -3.69 17.32 -15.56
C GLU A 217 -3.01 16.84 -14.25
N GLY A 218 -3.75 16.71 -13.13
CA GLY A 218 -3.23 16.21 -11.84
C GLY A 218 -2.27 17.15 -11.08
N VAL A 219 -1.70 18.15 -11.75
CA VAL A 219 -0.76 19.14 -11.19
C VAL A 219 -1.38 19.93 -10.03
N SER A 220 -2.61 20.41 -10.16
CA SER A 220 -3.29 21.19 -9.11
C SER A 220 -3.59 20.34 -7.88
N CYS A 221 -4.03 19.10 -8.08
CA CYS A 221 -4.20 18.13 -7.00
C CYS A 221 -2.88 17.87 -6.27
N ALA A 222 -1.78 17.65 -7.01
CA ALA A 222 -0.47 17.46 -6.43
C ALA A 222 -0.01 18.69 -5.62
N ALA A 223 -0.30 19.91 -6.11
CA ALA A 223 0.03 21.14 -5.41
C ALA A 223 -0.76 21.30 -4.11
N LEU A 224 -2.08 21.07 -4.13
CA LEU A 224 -2.91 21.10 -2.92
C LEU A 224 -2.45 20.04 -1.91
N ASP A 225 -2.20 18.80 -2.35
CA ASP A 225 -1.68 17.75 -1.48
C ASP A 225 -0.31 18.11 -0.89
N ALA A 226 0.59 18.71 -1.68
CA ALA A 226 1.89 19.16 -1.21
C ALA A 226 1.75 20.27 -0.16
N LEU A 227 0.85 21.23 -0.36
CA LEU A 227 0.58 22.30 0.60
C LEU A 227 -0.05 21.78 1.90
N VAL A 228 -0.93 20.78 1.81
CA VAL A 228 -1.47 20.09 2.99
C VAL A 228 -0.34 19.41 3.78
N ARG A 229 0.57 18.70 3.10
CA ARG A 229 1.73 18.06 3.75
C ARG A 229 2.69 19.05 4.38
N LEU A 230 2.83 20.24 3.80
CA LEU A 230 3.70 21.30 4.27
C LEU A 230 3.00 22.25 5.27
N GLU A 231 1.71 22.03 5.54
CA GLU A 231 0.86 22.84 6.42
C GLU A 231 0.89 24.34 6.09
N ILE A 232 0.88 24.68 4.79
CA ILE A 232 0.92 26.07 4.33
C ILE A 232 -0.48 26.68 4.40
N PRO A 233 -0.72 27.75 5.20
CA PRO A 233 -2.02 28.39 5.26
C PRO A 233 -2.48 28.91 3.90
N LEU A 234 -3.77 28.77 3.61
CA LEU A 234 -4.39 29.22 2.37
C LEU A 234 -5.55 30.18 2.63
N GLU A 235 -5.88 30.96 1.60
CA GLU A 235 -7.11 31.76 1.58
C GLU A 235 -8.24 30.99 0.89
N ARG A 236 -9.47 31.30 1.25
CA ARG A 236 -10.68 30.73 0.64
C ARG A 236 -10.66 30.79 -0.90
N SER A 237 -10.15 31.88 -1.47
CA SER A 237 -10.05 32.11 -2.92
C SER A 237 -9.20 31.06 -3.64
N ALA A 238 -8.23 30.46 -2.95
CA ALA A 238 -7.35 29.42 -3.50
C ALA A 238 -8.01 28.03 -3.54
N VAL A 239 -8.96 27.74 -2.63
CA VAL A 239 -9.58 26.42 -2.48
C VAL A 239 -10.99 26.35 -3.08
N ALA A 240 -11.79 27.40 -2.94
CA ALA A 240 -13.18 27.43 -3.39
C ALA A 240 -13.40 27.02 -4.87
N PRO A 241 -12.52 27.35 -5.84
CA PRO A 241 -12.69 26.92 -7.23
C PRO A 241 -12.70 25.40 -7.44
N PHE A 242 -12.06 24.65 -6.53
CA PHE A 242 -11.96 23.18 -6.56
C PHE A 242 -13.18 22.48 -5.95
N LEU A 243 -14.02 23.21 -5.21
CA LEU A 243 -15.22 22.68 -4.55
C LEU A 243 -16.51 23.02 -5.31
N ARG A 244 -16.38 23.55 -6.53
CA ARG A 244 -17.53 23.84 -7.39
C ARG A 244 -18.11 22.54 -7.95
N SER A 245 -19.41 22.52 -8.23
CA SER A 245 -20.11 21.36 -8.78
C SER A 245 -19.59 20.89 -10.16
N ASP A 246 -18.76 21.68 -10.83
CA ASP A 246 -18.15 21.38 -12.12
C ASP A 246 -16.66 20.98 -12.03
N ALA A 247 -16.12 20.80 -10.81
CA ALA A 247 -14.78 20.28 -10.59
C ALA A 247 -14.69 18.79 -10.92
N SER A 248 -13.49 18.31 -11.32
CA SER A 248 -13.28 16.87 -11.43
C SER A 248 -13.28 16.22 -10.05
N PHE A 249 -13.42 14.90 -10.00
CA PHE A 249 -13.37 14.14 -8.75
C PHE A 249 -12.05 14.37 -7.99
N GLU A 250 -10.92 14.33 -8.70
CA GLU A 250 -9.60 14.53 -8.10
C GLU A 250 -9.43 15.93 -7.55
N ASP A 251 -9.87 16.95 -8.31
CA ASP A 251 -9.81 18.35 -7.91
C ASP A 251 -10.70 18.59 -6.67
N ALA A 252 -11.93 18.05 -6.66
CA ALA A 252 -12.83 18.15 -5.53
C ALA A 252 -12.28 17.44 -4.28
N LEU A 253 -11.68 16.27 -4.44
CA LEU A 253 -11.06 15.54 -3.34
C LEU A 253 -9.85 16.29 -2.75
N ALA A 254 -8.93 16.74 -3.61
CA ALA A 254 -7.75 17.50 -3.18
C ALA A 254 -8.16 18.85 -2.57
N GLY A 255 -9.11 19.55 -3.18
CA GLY A 255 -9.72 20.77 -2.66
C GLY A 255 -10.33 20.58 -1.28
N THR A 256 -11.09 19.49 -1.10
CA THR A 256 -11.74 19.18 0.19
C THR A 256 -10.73 18.96 1.28
N ARG A 257 -9.64 18.23 1.01
CA ARG A 257 -8.53 18.07 1.98
C ARG A 257 -7.84 19.38 2.30
N ALA A 258 -7.60 20.21 1.29
CA ALA A 258 -6.95 21.51 1.45
C ALA A 258 -7.76 22.51 2.28
N VAL A 259 -9.06 22.28 2.50
CA VAL A 259 -9.88 23.09 3.40
C VAL A 259 -9.26 23.17 4.80
N VAL A 260 -8.54 22.13 5.27
CA VAL A 260 -7.87 22.16 6.58
C VAL A 260 -6.88 23.32 6.74
N LEU A 261 -6.37 23.86 5.64
CA LEU A 261 -5.40 24.97 5.61
C LEU A 261 -6.06 26.36 5.73
N LEU A 262 -7.39 26.43 5.75
CA LEU A 262 -8.15 27.68 5.85
C LEU A 262 -8.43 28.07 7.31
N PRO A 263 -8.78 29.34 7.59
CA PRO A 263 -9.40 29.74 8.84
C PRO A 263 -10.67 28.93 9.14
N VAL A 264 -10.97 28.67 10.41
CA VAL A 264 -12.06 27.77 10.84
C VAL A 264 -13.42 28.17 10.25
N GLU A 265 -13.73 29.46 10.20
CA GLU A 265 -14.96 30.01 9.64
C GLU A 265 -15.17 29.61 8.17
N ASP A 266 -14.09 29.64 7.38
CA ASP A 266 -14.11 29.25 5.96
C ASP A 266 -14.23 27.74 5.79
N ARG A 267 -13.66 26.95 6.72
CA ARG A 267 -13.78 25.48 6.68
C ARG A 267 -15.24 25.06 6.72
N LEU A 268 -15.97 25.58 7.69
CA LEU A 268 -17.36 25.18 7.93
C LEU A 268 -18.26 25.61 6.78
N ASP A 269 -18.08 26.82 6.26
CA ASP A 269 -18.89 27.33 5.18
C ASP A 269 -18.69 26.57 3.87
N LEU A 270 -17.42 26.29 3.49
CA LEU A 270 -17.13 25.49 2.30
C LEU A 270 -17.61 24.05 2.42
N LEU A 271 -17.41 23.40 3.57
CA LEU A 271 -17.82 22.00 3.75
C LEU A 271 -19.35 21.84 3.84
N ARG A 272 -20.09 22.83 4.33
CA ARG A 272 -21.58 22.84 4.25
C ARG A 272 -22.06 22.90 2.80
N GLY A 273 -21.29 23.56 1.93
CA GLY A 273 -21.59 23.70 0.51
C GLY A 273 -21.25 22.48 -0.35
N LEU A 274 -20.56 21.47 0.20
CA LEU A 274 -20.22 20.25 -0.53
C LEU A 274 -21.48 19.52 -1.02
N PRO A 275 -21.59 19.22 -2.33
CA PRO A 275 -22.72 18.48 -2.86
C PRO A 275 -22.95 17.16 -2.14
N ARG A 276 -24.21 16.93 -1.74
CA ARG A 276 -24.61 15.78 -0.92
C ARG A 276 -24.53 14.43 -1.65
N GLU A 277 -24.51 14.47 -2.98
CA GLU A 277 -24.40 13.29 -3.85
C GLU A 277 -22.96 13.02 -4.31
N ASP A 278 -21.99 13.80 -3.84
CA ASP A 278 -20.58 13.60 -4.18
C ASP A 278 -20.09 12.23 -3.74
N ALA A 279 -19.08 11.72 -4.43
CA ALA A 279 -18.44 10.44 -4.13
C ALA A 279 -18.06 10.32 -2.63
N TRP A 280 -18.22 9.13 -2.06
CA TRP A 280 -18.01 8.90 -0.63
C TRP A 280 -16.60 9.29 -0.15
N GLN A 281 -15.59 9.27 -1.04
CA GLN A 281 -14.23 9.72 -0.75
C GLN A 281 -14.16 11.23 -0.46
N ILE A 282 -14.94 12.05 -1.17
CA ILE A 282 -15.02 13.49 -0.94
C ILE A 282 -15.67 13.75 0.42
N ARG A 283 -16.79 13.06 0.71
CA ARG A 283 -17.44 13.13 2.03
C ARG A 283 -16.48 12.71 3.15
N LEU A 284 -15.78 11.60 2.97
CA LEU A 284 -14.76 11.11 3.91
C LEU A 284 -13.62 12.13 4.11
N ALA A 285 -13.15 12.78 3.06
CA ALA A 285 -12.16 13.85 3.18
C ALA A 285 -12.71 15.03 4.02
N GLY A 286 -13.98 15.41 3.82
CA GLY A 286 -14.66 16.41 4.62
C GLY A 286 -14.75 16.02 6.10
N VAL A 287 -15.07 14.76 6.40
CA VAL A 287 -15.05 14.20 7.76
C VAL A 287 -13.65 14.32 8.37
N GLY A 288 -12.60 14.07 7.60
CA GLY A 288 -11.21 14.24 8.04
C GLY A 288 -10.91 15.68 8.48
N VAL A 289 -11.34 16.68 7.69
CA VAL A 289 -11.14 18.10 8.02
C VAL A 289 -11.95 18.53 9.24
N LEU A 290 -13.22 18.08 9.33
CA LEU A 290 -14.08 18.40 10.48
C LEU A 290 -13.55 17.75 11.76
N GLY A 291 -13.08 16.51 11.68
CA GLY A 291 -12.57 15.73 12.82
C GLY A 291 -11.30 16.29 13.46
N VAL A 292 -10.64 17.28 12.84
CA VAL A 292 -9.50 18.02 13.41
C VAL A 292 -9.81 19.49 13.65
N THR A 293 -11.08 19.90 13.54
CA THR A 293 -11.54 21.27 13.74
C THR A 293 -12.35 21.33 15.05
N PRO A 294 -11.76 21.77 16.18
CA PRO A 294 -12.42 21.85 17.49
C PRO A 294 -13.38 23.04 17.55
N ASP A 295 -14.45 22.98 16.76
CA ASP A 295 -15.52 23.97 16.68
C ASP A 295 -16.89 23.31 16.82
N ARG A 296 -17.82 23.96 17.52
CA ARG A 296 -19.18 23.42 17.75
C ARG A 296 -19.95 23.22 16.45
N GLY A 297 -19.74 24.11 15.47
CA GLY A 297 -20.29 24.01 14.13
C GLY A 297 -19.70 22.87 13.31
N ALA A 298 -18.48 22.40 13.62
CA ALA A 298 -17.92 21.19 13.02
C ALA A 298 -18.67 19.94 13.52
N VAL A 299 -18.96 19.88 14.82
CA VAL A 299 -19.79 18.82 15.42
C VAL A 299 -21.22 18.85 14.85
N ASP A 300 -21.82 20.04 14.72
CA ASP A 300 -23.14 20.20 14.07
C ASP A 300 -23.14 19.61 12.66
N LEU A 301 -22.12 19.93 11.86
CA LEU A 301 -22.03 19.46 10.48
C LEU A 301 -21.77 17.95 10.40
N LEU A 302 -20.91 17.40 11.25
CA LEU A 302 -20.70 15.95 11.35
C LEU A 302 -22.00 15.21 11.66
N LEU A 303 -22.85 15.75 12.55
CA LEU A 303 -24.15 15.15 12.87
C LEU A 303 -25.14 15.26 11.70
N GLU A 304 -25.14 16.38 10.97
CA GLU A 304 -25.94 16.52 9.74
C GLU A 304 -25.50 15.51 8.67
N MET A 305 -24.20 15.26 8.56
CA MET A 305 -23.66 14.22 7.67
C MET A 305 -24.08 12.82 8.13
N LEU A 306 -23.98 12.52 9.44
CA LEU A 306 -24.32 11.21 10.01
C LEU A 306 -25.78 10.83 9.76
N ASP A 307 -26.70 11.79 9.93
CA ASP A 307 -28.15 11.60 9.74
C ASP A 307 -28.51 11.15 8.31
N ARG A 308 -27.67 11.49 7.33
CA ARG A 308 -27.93 11.25 5.90
C ARG A 308 -27.03 10.19 5.28
N GLU A 309 -25.96 9.80 5.97
CA GLU A 309 -24.97 8.90 5.42
C GLU A 309 -25.54 7.48 5.30
N LYS A 310 -25.34 6.89 4.12
CA LYS A 310 -25.83 5.56 3.78
C LYS A 310 -24.72 4.52 3.81
N GLU A 311 -23.47 4.94 3.60
CA GLU A 311 -22.31 4.07 3.56
C GLU A 311 -21.79 3.80 4.97
N ARG A 312 -21.81 2.53 5.40
CA ARG A 312 -21.38 2.14 6.77
C ARG A 312 -19.96 2.64 7.10
N ARG A 313 -19.07 2.56 6.11
CA ARG A 313 -17.67 2.99 6.20
C ARG A 313 -17.51 4.48 6.54
N VAL A 314 -18.35 5.34 5.96
CA VAL A 314 -18.29 6.80 6.20
C VAL A 314 -18.98 7.15 7.51
N SER A 315 -20.13 6.53 7.82
CA SER A 315 -20.81 6.70 9.12
C SER A 315 -19.89 6.38 10.30
N GLY A 316 -19.10 5.31 10.20
CA GLY A 316 -18.12 4.95 11.22
C GLY A 316 -17.03 6.01 11.41
N GLU A 317 -16.58 6.67 10.35
CA GLU A 317 -15.58 7.75 10.47
C GLU A 317 -16.17 9.02 11.03
N ILE A 318 -17.43 9.32 10.73
CA ILE A 318 -18.12 10.44 11.33
C ILE A 318 -18.21 10.24 12.84
N VAL A 319 -18.61 9.03 13.29
CA VAL A 319 -18.62 8.68 14.71
C VAL A 319 -17.20 8.78 15.29
N ALA A 320 -16.20 8.20 14.65
CA ALA A 320 -14.81 8.29 15.13
C ALA A 320 -14.31 9.74 15.21
N ALA A 321 -14.70 10.60 14.27
CA ALA A 321 -14.37 12.03 14.30
C ALA A 321 -15.04 12.74 15.48
N LEU A 322 -16.32 12.46 15.75
CA LEU A 322 -17.04 12.99 16.91
C LEU A 322 -16.38 12.55 18.22
N GLU A 323 -16.02 11.27 18.35
CA GLU A 323 -15.32 10.73 19.52
C GLU A 323 -13.95 11.38 19.71
N ARG A 324 -13.16 11.52 18.63
CA ARG A 324 -11.84 12.19 18.68
C ARG A 324 -11.95 13.65 19.10
N LEU A 325 -12.92 14.40 18.58
CA LEU A 325 -13.08 15.82 18.92
C LEU A 325 -13.55 16.02 20.36
N THR A 326 -14.44 15.16 20.85
CA THR A 326 -15.16 15.42 22.11
C THR A 326 -14.67 14.59 23.29
N HIS A 327 -13.89 13.52 23.04
CA HIS A 327 -13.53 12.47 23.99
C HIS A 327 -14.73 11.74 24.62
N VAL A 328 -15.90 11.83 23.98
CA VAL A 328 -17.12 11.13 24.39
C VAL A 328 -17.27 9.88 23.55
N HIS A 329 -17.46 8.74 24.20
CA HIS A 329 -17.66 7.46 23.52
C HIS A 329 -19.06 6.94 23.81
N PHE A 330 -19.71 6.43 22.76
CA PHE A 330 -20.99 5.72 22.88
C PHE A 330 -20.81 4.27 22.48
N ASN A 331 -21.82 3.44 22.77
CA ASN A 331 -21.85 2.10 22.19
C ASN A 331 -21.92 2.23 20.65
N PRO A 332 -21.00 1.58 19.90
CA PRO A 332 -21.02 1.50 18.44
C PRO A 332 -22.40 1.29 17.81
N ASP A 333 -23.17 0.34 18.34
CA ASP A 333 -24.46 -0.06 17.77
C ASP A 333 -25.55 1.00 17.97
N ARG A 334 -25.30 2.02 18.80
CA ARG A 334 -26.24 3.08 19.15
C ARG A 334 -25.65 4.48 19.00
N ALA A 335 -24.46 4.60 18.42
CA ALA A 335 -23.74 5.86 18.37
C ALA A 335 -24.56 6.91 17.62
N ALA A 336 -25.07 6.56 16.43
CA ALA A 336 -25.90 7.45 15.61
C ALA A 336 -27.16 7.97 16.35
N ASP A 337 -27.78 7.14 17.18
CA ASP A 337 -28.96 7.54 17.97
C ASP A 337 -28.61 8.33 19.23
N SER A 338 -27.43 8.07 19.80
CA SER A 338 -26.98 8.66 21.07
C SER A 338 -26.40 10.05 20.90
N TRP A 339 -25.75 10.31 19.77
CA TRP A 339 -25.07 11.56 19.47
C TRP A 339 -26.01 12.78 19.41
N PRO A 340 -27.12 12.77 18.64
CA PRO A 340 -28.00 13.94 18.53
C PRO A 340 -28.58 14.45 19.86
N PRO A 341 -29.17 13.62 20.74
CA PRO A 341 -29.69 14.11 22.03
C PRO A 341 -28.58 14.58 22.96
N TYR A 342 -27.43 13.89 22.98
CA TYR A 342 -26.27 14.33 23.76
C TYR A 342 -25.81 15.72 23.33
N TRP A 343 -25.61 15.92 22.03
CA TRP A 343 -25.11 17.19 21.53
C TRP A 343 -26.08 18.33 21.79
N ARG A 344 -27.39 18.14 21.54
CA ARG A 344 -28.42 19.15 21.85
C ARG A 344 -28.40 19.60 23.31
N ALA A 345 -28.13 18.68 24.24
CA ALA A 345 -28.09 18.99 25.68
C ALA A 345 -26.81 19.71 26.11
N ASN A 346 -25.68 19.46 25.43
CA ASN A 346 -24.36 19.92 25.89
C ASN A 346 -23.75 21.04 25.03
N ARG A 347 -24.25 21.27 23.81
CA ARG A 347 -23.65 22.14 22.78
C ARG A 347 -23.26 23.52 23.30
N GLU A 348 -24.17 24.23 23.97
CA GLU A 348 -23.94 25.64 24.36
C GLU A 348 -22.85 25.81 25.43
N THR A 349 -22.66 24.79 26.27
CA THR A 349 -21.65 24.78 27.33
C THR A 349 -20.45 23.91 27.00
N PHE A 350 -20.43 23.25 25.83
CA PHE A 350 -19.38 22.31 25.48
C PHE A 350 -18.03 23.02 25.31
N VAL A 351 -17.00 22.45 25.94
CA VAL A 351 -15.61 22.88 25.84
C VAL A 351 -14.82 21.69 25.31
N PHE A 352 -14.06 21.92 24.24
CA PHE A 352 -13.24 20.88 23.65
C PHE A 352 -12.10 20.51 24.61
N PRO A 353 -11.87 19.22 24.85
CA PRO A 353 -10.77 18.78 25.71
C PRO A 353 -9.41 19.11 25.09
N GLU A 354 -8.43 19.41 25.94
CA GLU A 354 -7.04 19.59 25.51
C GLU A 354 -6.30 18.25 25.45
N GLY A 355 -5.41 18.11 24.48
CA GLY A 355 -4.56 16.92 24.32
C GLY A 355 -5.29 15.71 23.70
N PRO A 356 -4.58 14.59 23.50
CA PRO A 356 -5.16 13.40 22.88
C PRO A 356 -6.18 12.72 23.81
N ALA A 357 -7.16 12.04 23.21
CA ALA A 357 -8.20 11.31 23.94
C ALA A 357 -7.61 10.34 24.98
N PRO A 358 -8.04 10.40 26.25
CA PRO A 358 -7.56 9.48 27.29
C PRO A 358 -7.99 8.05 26.94
N GLY A 359 -7.01 7.14 26.89
CA GLY A 359 -7.25 5.75 26.49
C GLY A 359 -6.88 5.43 25.04
N GLY A 360 -6.29 6.40 24.31
CA GLY A 360 -5.57 6.18 23.05
C GLY A 360 -6.27 5.17 22.16
N ALA A 361 -7.42 5.55 21.58
CA ALA A 361 -7.96 4.78 20.48
C ALA A 361 -6.81 4.58 19.49
N PRO A 362 -6.38 3.34 19.20
CA PRO A 362 -5.30 3.13 18.24
C PRO A 362 -5.68 3.88 16.96
N GLU A 363 -4.71 4.53 16.32
CA GLU A 363 -4.89 4.97 14.93
C GLU A 363 -5.50 3.79 14.14
N GLY A 364 -6.72 3.97 13.62
CA GLY A 364 -7.46 2.90 12.96
C GLY A 364 -8.42 2.07 13.84
N ALA A 365 -8.80 2.53 15.03
CA ALA A 365 -9.96 1.97 15.75
C ALA A 365 -11.22 2.18 14.90
N ALA A 366 -11.82 1.08 14.45
CA ALA A 366 -13.10 1.06 13.73
C ALA A 366 -14.14 1.83 14.53
N GLY A 367 -14.49 3.03 14.05
CA GLY A 367 -15.52 3.87 14.63
C GLY A 367 -16.84 3.12 14.61
N GLY A 368 -17.50 3.13 15.76
CA GLY A 368 -18.55 2.20 16.09
C GLY A 368 -19.77 2.27 15.18
N VAL A 369 -19.89 1.28 14.28
CA VAL A 369 -21.12 0.94 13.58
C VAL A 369 -21.36 -0.56 13.70
N GLN A 370 -22.63 -0.97 13.58
CA GLN A 370 -23.07 -2.35 13.56
C GLN A 370 -22.13 -3.26 12.76
N THR A 371 -21.48 -4.18 13.46
CA THR A 371 -20.58 -5.18 12.85
C THR A 371 -21.37 -6.45 12.60
N VAL A 372 -21.53 -6.84 11.34
CA VAL A 372 -22.28 -8.06 10.98
C VAL A 372 -21.44 -9.31 11.25
N SER A 373 -20.12 -9.15 11.30
CA SER A 373 -19.15 -10.23 11.54
C SER A 373 -17.77 -9.68 11.91
N THR A 374 -16.86 -10.58 12.29
CA THR A 374 -15.44 -10.27 12.47
C THR A 374 -14.58 -11.22 11.64
N PHE A 375 -13.45 -10.73 11.12
CA PHE A 375 -12.40 -11.54 10.52
C PHE A 375 -11.18 -11.54 11.44
N TYR A 376 -10.88 -12.68 12.08
CA TYR A 376 -9.87 -12.76 13.15
C TYR A 376 -10.09 -11.72 14.27
N GLY A 377 -11.35 -11.45 14.61
CA GLY A 377 -11.72 -10.45 15.62
C GLY A 377 -11.52 -8.99 15.21
N LEU A 378 -11.10 -8.71 13.97
CA LEU A 378 -11.27 -7.37 13.38
C LEU A 378 -12.71 -7.22 12.90
N PRO A 379 -13.39 -6.11 13.22
CA PRO A 379 -14.76 -5.89 12.79
C PRO A 379 -14.84 -5.73 11.27
N VAL A 380 -15.92 -6.28 10.68
CA VAL A 380 -16.32 -5.99 9.30
C VAL A 380 -17.38 -4.90 9.32
N ASP A 381 -16.92 -3.65 9.32
CA ASP A 381 -17.71 -2.41 9.47
C ASP A 381 -17.94 -1.67 8.13
N THR A 382 -17.95 -2.43 7.04
CA THR A 382 -18.08 -1.94 5.66
C THR A 382 -19.15 -2.72 4.88
N ASP A 383 -19.71 -2.09 3.85
CA ASP A 383 -20.59 -2.74 2.86
C ASP A 383 -19.82 -3.25 1.62
N ARG A 384 -18.55 -2.88 1.48
CA ARG A 384 -17.70 -3.14 0.31
C ARG A 384 -16.33 -3.79 0.64
N PRO A 385 -16.26 -4.87 1.44
CA PRO A 385 -14.99 -5.50 1.79
C PRO A 385 -14.36 -6.28 0.63
N VAL A 386 -13.04 -6.22 0.52
CA VAL A 386 -12.24 -7.21 -0.22
C VAL A 386 -11.30 -7.94 0.74
N PHE A 387 -11.26 -9.26 0.63
CA PHE A 387 -10.33 -10.09 1.39
C PHE A 387 -9.14 -10.42 0.48
N VAL A 388 -7.92 -10.04 0.89
CA VAL A 388 -6.70 -10.27 0.10
C VAL A 388 -5.83 -11.25 0.89
N ILE A 389 -5.76 -12.50 0.42
CA ILE A 389 -5.32 -13.64 1.22
C ILE A 389 -4.08 -14.29 0.62
N ASP A 390 -3.03 -14.35 1.42
CA ASP A 390 -1.82 -15.11 1.14
C ASP A 390 -2.12 -16.61 1.11
N ILE A 391 -1.75 -17.26 0.00
CA ILE A 391 -1.79 -18.72 -0.15
C ILE A 391 -0.40 -19.27 -0.48
N SER A 392 0.66 -18.56 -0.09
CA SER A 392 2.05 -18.93 -0.34
C SER A 392 2.43 -20.25 0.36
N GLY A 393 3.58 -20.83 -0.03
CA GLY A 393 4.03 -22.10 0.54
C GLY A 393 4.20 -22.09 2.06
N SER A 394 4.52 -20.95 2.69
CA SER A 394 4.64 -20.82 4.15
C SER A 394 3.31 -21.06 4.88
N MET A 395 2.19 -20.81 4.22
CA MET A 395 0.85 -21.08 4.77
C MET A 395 0.55 -22.57 4.96
N SER A 396 1.41 -23.46 4.44
CA SER A 396 1.37 -24.91 4.74
C SER A 396 1.90 -25.26 6.13
N ALA A 397 2.55 -24.30 6.82
CA ALA A 397 3.04 -24.51 8.17
C ALA A 397 1.90 -24.88 9.12
N SER A 398 2.18 -25.84 9.99
CA SER A 398 1.28 -26.30 11.04
C SER A 398 2.04 -26.21 12.36
N GLN A 399 1.55 -25.43 13.31
CA GLN A 399 2.14 -25.28 14.64
C GLN A 399 1.05 -25.29 15.72
N GLY A 400 1.46 -25.41 16.99
CA GLY A 400 0.56 -25.25 18.13
C GLY A 400 -0.66 -26.19 18.11
N ALA A 401 -1.84 -25.62 18.39
CA ALA A 401 -3.11 -26.35 18.38
C ALA A 401 -3.51 -26.82 16.97
N ALA A 402 -3.16 -26.04 15.94
CA ALA A 402 -3.44 -26.36 14.54
C ALA A 402 -2.79 -27.69 14.12
N ALA A 403 -1.54 -27.90 14.52
CA ALA A 403 -0.81 -29.14 14.24
C ALA A 403 -1.46 -30.37 14.89
N ARG A 404 -2.06 -30.22 16.09
CA ARG A 404 -2.76 -31.32 16.77
C ARG A 404 -4.06 -31.71 16.08
N GLU A 405 -4.69 -30.76 15.39
CA GLU A 405 -5.88 -30.98 14.56
C GLU A 405 -5.53 -31.38 13.11
N GLY A 406 -4.24 -31.48 12.77
CA GLY A 406 -3.78 -31.76 11.40
C GLY A 406 -4.06 -30.63 10.41
N LYS A 407 -4.27 -29.40 10.91
CA LYS A 407 -4.57 -28.21 10.11
C LYS A 407 -3.32 -27.35 9.93
N ASN A 408 -3.16 -26.78 8.74
CA ASN A 408 -2.17 -25.73 8.49
C ASN A 408 -2.78 -24.32 8.67
N ARG A 409 -1.94 -23.28 8.58
CA ARG A 409 -2.37 -21.88 8.66
C ARG A 409 -3.45 -21.53 7.61
N LEU A 410 -3.34 -22.05 6.39
CA LEU A 410 -4.35 -21.84 5.36
C LEU A 410 -5.69 -22.48 5.71
N ASP A 411 -5.71 -23.66 6.33
CA ASP A 411 -6.95 -24.32 6.75
C ASP A 411 -7.71 -23.48 7.78
N ILE A 412 -6.98 -22.89 8.74
CA ILE A 412 -7.57 -21.95 9.72
C ILE A 412 -8.08 -20.68 9.01
N ALA A 413 -7.30 -20.13 8.08
CA ALA A 413 -7.73 -18.97 7.29
C ALA A 413 -9.00 -19.28 6.49
N LYS A 414 -9.11 -20.48 5.90
CA LYS A 414 -10.31 -20.96 5.19
C LYS A 414 -11.51 -21.04 6.12
N GLU A 415 -11.36 -21.50 7.36
CA GLU A 415 -12.44 -21.53 8.34
C GLU A 415 -12.94 -20.12 8.69
N GLN A 416 -12.03 -19.17 8.94
CA GLN A 416 -12.39 -17.77 9.23
C GLN A 416 -13.04 -17.08 8.01
N LEU A 417 -12.51 -17.32 6.80
CA LEU A 417 -13.08 -16.79 5.55
C LEU A 417 -14.47 -17.34 5.28
N ARG A 418 -14.72 -18.62 5.55
CA ARG A 418 -16.05 -19.20 5.41
C ARG A 418 -17.04 -18.55 6.36
N ALA A 419 -16.65 -18.37 7.63
CA ALA A 419 -17.49 -17.75 8.64
C ALA A 419 -17.87 -16.31 8.26
N VAL A 420 -16.88 -15.49 7.85
CA VAL A 420 -17.13 -14.10 7.47
C VAL A 420 -18.00 -13.99 6.22
N VAL A 421 -17.73 -14.77 5.16
CA VAL A 421 -18.52 -14.76 3.91
C VAL A 421 -19.97 -15.18 4.15
N GLN A 422 -20.20 -16.17 5.02
CA GLN A 422 -21.54 -16.59 5.40
C GLN A 422 -22.28 -15.47 6.14
N ALA A 423 -21.60 -14.78 7.04
CA ALA A 423 -22.17 -13.72 7.88
C ALA A 423 -22.37 -12.37 7.19
N LEU A 424 -21.73 -12.11 6.03
CA LEU A 424 -21.95 -10.86 5.27
C LEU A 424 -23.45 -10.61 5.03
N PRO A 425 -23.95 -9.37 5.15
CA PRO A 425 -25.36 -9.10 4.87
C PRO A 425 -25.63 -9.20 3.36
N ARG A 426 -26.90 -9.37 2.96
CA ARG A 426 -27.26 -9.65 1.55
C ARG A 426 -27.01 -8.48 0.60
N ASP A 427 -27.02 -7.27 1.14
CA ASP A 427 -26.78 -5.99 0.47
C ASP A 427 -25.29 -5.62 0.38
N ALA A 428 -24.40 -6.33 1.08
CA ALA A 428 -22.96 -6.16 0.91
C ALA A 428 -22.51 -6.59 -0.50
N VAL A 429 -21.48 -5.92 -0.99
CA VAL A 429 -20.78 -6.24 -2.24
C VAL A 429 -19.34 -6.59 -1.88
N PHE A 430 -18.84 -7.77 -2.24
CA PHE A 430 -17.54 -8.22 -1.77
C PHE A 430 -16.74 -8.91 -2.87
N ASN A 431 -15.45 -9.10 -2.61
CA ASN A 431 -14.60 -9.98 -3.43
C ASN A 431 -13.55 -10.67 -2.56
N LEU A 432 -12.92 -11.70 -3.14
CA LEU A 432 -11.81 -12.45 -2.54
C LEU A 432 -10.68 -12.52 -3.57
N VAL A 433 -9.52 -11.99 -3.19
CA VAL A 433 -8.28 -12.04 -3.95
C VAL A 433 -7.32 -12.96 -3.19
N VAL A 434 -6.70 -13.89 -3.90
CA VAL A 434 -5.64 -14.75 -3.35
C VAL A 434 -4.35 -14.51 -4.11
N PHE A 435 -3.22 -14.55 -3.40
CA PHE A 435 -1.91 -14.36 -4.01
C PHE A 435 -0.90 -15.41 -3.55
N GLU A 436 -0.05 -15.81 -4.49
CA GLU A 436 1.19 -16.55 -4.26
C GLU A 436 2.30 -15.91 -5.11
N SER A 437 3.01 -16.61 -5.97
CA SER A 437 3.82 -16.03 -7.05
C SER A 437 2.97 -15.19 -8.02
N GLY A 438 1.76 -15.65 -8.35
CA GLY A 438 0.74 -14.93 -9.12
C GLY A 438 -0.43 -14.45 -8.26
N VAL A 439 -1.44 -13.89 -8.91
CA VAL A 439 -2.63 -13.32 -8.26
C VAL A 439 -3.87 -13.88 -8.94
N ARG A 440 -4.88 -14.24 -8.15
CA ARG A 440 -6.18 -14.69 -8.67
C ARG A 440 -7.30 -14.09 -7.85
N ALA A 441 -8.29 -13.48 -8.50
CA ALA A 441 -9.53 -13.08 -7.88
C ALA A 441 -10.60 -14.18 -8.07
N TRP A 442 -11.49 -14.35 -7.09
CA TRP A 442 -12.66 -15.23 -7.23
C TRP A 442 -13.60 -14.73 -8.34
N ARG A 443 -13.77 -13.41 -8.43
CA ARG A 443 -14.49 -12.72 -9.52
C ARG A 443 -13.65 -11.55 -10.05
N PRO A 444 -13.85 -11.14 -11.32
CA PRO A 444 -13.15 -9.97 -11.89
C PRO A 444 -13.45 -8.63 -11.20
N GLY A 445 -14.43 -8.57 -10.31
CA GLY A 445 -14.81 -7.34 -9.62
C GLY A 445 -15.73 -7.58 -8.43
N MET A 446 -16.04 -6.49 -7.73
CA MET A 446 -16.92 -6.49 -6.56
C MET A 446 -18.29 -7.10 -6.90
N THR A 447 -18.69 -8.12 -6.12
CA THR A 447 -19.84 -8.97 -6.42
C THR A 447 -20.85 -9.00 -5.26
N PRO A 448 -22.17 -8.84 -5.50
CA PRO A 448 -23.17 -8.87 -4.43
C PRO A 448 -23.18 -10.18 -3.63
N ALA A 449 -23.38 -10.09 -2.31
CA ALA A 449 -23.39 -11.21 -1.37
C ALA A 449 -24.71 -12.02 -1.39
N THR A 450 -25.20 -12.38 -2.57
CA THR A 450 -26.35 -13.27 -2.72
C THR A 450 -26.03 -14.68 -2.22
N PRO A 451 -27.02 -15.50 -1.82
CA PRO A 451 -26.80 -16.89 -1.42
C PRO A 451 -26.00 -17.70 -2.46
N GLU A 452 -26.28 -17.50 -3.75
CA GLU A 452 -25.62 -18.18 -4.87
C GLU A 452 -24.15 -17.74 -4.98
N ASN A 453 -23.90 -16.45 -4.91
CA ASN A 453 -22.55 -15.90 -4.98
C ASN A 453 -21.71 -16.35 -3.79
N LYS A 454 -22.27 -16.32 -2.57
CA LYS A 454 -21.63 -16.88 -1.37
C LYS A 454 -21.29 -18.35 -1.56
N ALA A 455 -22.20 -19.17 -2.08
CA ALA A 455 -21.94 -20.59 -2.33
C ALA A 455 -20.76 -20.80 -3.30
N THR A 456 -20.69 -20.03 -4.39
CA THR A 456 -19.55 -20.13 -5.34
C THR A 456 -18.23 -19.63 -4.74
N CYS A 457 -18.27 -18.60 -3.89
CA CYS A 457 -17.09 -18.13 -3.16
C CYS A 457 -16.61 -19.18 -2.15
N LEU A 458 -17.51 -19.84 -1.41
CA LEU A 458 -17.17 -20.91 -0.49
C LEU A 458 -16.53 -22.12 -1.20
N ALA A 459 -16.98 -22.44 -2.41
CA ALA A 459 -16.35 -23.45 -3.26
C ALA A 459 -14.94 -23.03 -3.69
N PHE A 460 -14.75 -21.76 -4.07
CA PHE A 460 -13.43 -21.20 -4.38
C PHE A 460 -12.48 -21.30 -3.18
N ILE A 461 -12.94 -20.90 -1.98
CA ILE A 461 -12.18 -21.01 -0.73
C ILE A 461 -11.80 -22.47 -0.45
N ALA A 462 -12.73 -23.41 -0.64
CA ALA A 462 -12.47 -24.83 -0.38
C ALA A 462 -11.34 -25.40 -1.24
N ALA A 463 -11.21 -24.94 -2.49
CA ALA A 463 -10.21 -25.39 -3.44
C ALA A 463 -8.80 -24.77 -3.25
N LEU A 464 -8.63 -23.83 -2.32
CA LEU A 464 -7.33 -23.20 -2.08
C LEU A 464 -6.33 -24.18 -1.45
N THR A 465 -5.11 -24.16 -1.96
CA THR A 465 -3.95 -24.94 -1.50
C THR A 465 -2.72 -24.04 -1.36
N PRO A 466 -1.86 -24.25 -0.37
CA PRO A 466 -0.67 -23.43 -0.17
C PRO A 466 0.41 -23.78 -1.21
N MET A 467 0.96 -22.79 -1.91
CA MET A 467 2.03 -22.99 -2.89
C MET A 467 2.75 -21.69 -3.26
N GLY A 468 3.94 -21.80 -3.85
CA GLY A 468 4.58 -20.65 -4.49
C GLY A 468 5.13 -19.60 -3.52
N ALA A 469 5.44 -18.43 -4.09
CA ALA A 469 6.01 -17.27 -3.39
C ALA A 469 4.94 -16.32 -2.84
N THR A 470 5.31 -15.11 -2.44
CA THR A 470 4.43 -14.14 -1.76
C THR A 470 4.35 -12.82 -2.55
N ASN A 471 3.37 -12.68 -3.46
CA ASN A 471 3.12 -11.52 -4.33
C ASN A 471 2.09 -10.57 -3.70
N LEU A 472 2.48 -9.98 -2.57
CA LEU A 472 1.62 -9.10 -1.80
C LEU A 472 1.23 -7.84 -2.57
N MET A 473 2.17 -7.21 -3.29
CA MET A 473 1.87 -6.03 -4.09
C MET A 473 0.85 -6.35 -5.20
N GLY A 474 0.99 -7.50 -5.88
CA GLY A 474 0.02 -7.90 -6.89
C GLY A 474 -1.38 -8.15 -6.31
N GLY A 475 -1.47 -8.72 -5.10
CA GLY A 475 -2.74 -8.86 -4.39
C GLY A 475 -3.40 -7.51 -4.08
N LEU A 476 -2.59 -6.52 -3.66
CA LEU A 476 -3.06 -5.15 -3.45
C LEU A 476 -3.43 -4.48 -4.79
N ASP A 477 -2.63 -4.63 -5.84
CA ASP A 477 -2.94 -4.08 -7.17
C ASP A 477 -4.34 -4.52 -7.64
N GLU A 478 -4.65 -5.81 -7.52
CA GLU A 478 -5.96 -6.36 -7.87
C GLU A 478 -7.09 -5.75 -7.02
N ALA A 479 -6.88 -5.62 -5.70
CA ALA A 479 -7.83 -4.96 -4.81
C ALA A 479 -8.05 -3.47 -5.17
N PHE A 480 -7.02 -2.82 -5.69
CA PHE A 480 -7.06 -1.42 -6.12
C PHE A 480 -7.61 -1.23 -7.56
N GLY A 481 -8.01 -2.32 -8.22
CA GLY A 481 -8.50 -2.33 -9.60
C GLY A 481 -7.39 -2.11 -10.64
N ILE A 482 -6.12 -2.25 -10.23
CA ILE A 482 -4.96 -2.22 -11.10
C ILE A 482 -4.77 -3.65 -11.61
N THR A 483 -5.52 -4.04 -12.64
CA THR A 483 -5.42 -5.40 -13.17
C THR A 483 -4.00 -5.63 -13.69
N SER A 484 -3.31 -6.65 -13.19
CA SER A 484 -1.98 -7.05 -13.70
C SER A 484 -2.02 -7.39 -15.21
N ALA A 485 -3.19 -7.75 -15.73
CA ALA A 485 -3.44 -7.93 -17.17
C ALA A 485 -3.42 -6.62 -18.00
N ARG A 486 -3.76 -5.46 -17.41
CA ARG A 486 -3.62 -4.13 -18.07
C ARG A 486 -2.16 -3.68 -18.13
N ILE A 487 -1.29 -4.23 -17.28
CA ILE A 487 0.15 -3.95 -17.31
C ILE A 487 0.87 -4.87 -18.32
N ALA A 488 0.26 -6.00 -18.70
CA ALA A 488 0.87 -7.06 -19.51
C ALA A 488 0.84 -6.83 -21.03
N ASP A 489 0.03 -5.89 -21.55
CA ASP A 489 -0.11 -5.68 -22.99
C ASP A 489 0.97 -4.77 -23.62
N GLY A 490 1.92 -4.30 -22.79
CA GLY A 490 3.02 -3.43 -23.24
C GLY A 490 2.55 -2.05 -23.73
N ARG A 491 1.26 -1.72 -23.60
CA ARG A 491 0.66 -0.45 -24.04
C ARG A 491 0.35 0.46 -22.86
N GLY A 492 1.41 0.84 -22.15
CA GLY A 492 1.41 2.05 -21.35
C GLY A 492 0.89 1.88 -19.92
N GLN A 493 1.69 2.40 -19.00
CA GLN A 493 1.38 2.88 -17.66
C GLN A 493 0.05 2.40 -17.03
N PRO A 494 0.09 1.70 -15.87
CA PRO A 494 -1.15 1.35 -15.19
C PRO A 494 -1.98 2.61 -14.99
N ASP A 495 -3.26 2.57 -15.39
CA ASP A 495 -4.14 3.71 -15.20
C ASP A 495 -4.34 3.92 -13.70
N TYR A 496 -3.56 4.83 -13.14
CA TYR A 496 -3.61 5.20 -11.75
C TYR A 496 -4.74 6.18 -11.47
N THR A 497 -5.32 6.76 -12.52
CA THR A 497 -6.50 7.60 -12.43
C THR A 497 -7.71 6.71 -12.29
N VAL A 498 -8.66 7.14 -11.48
CA VAL A 498 -9.91 6.41 -11.28
C VAL A 498 -11.00 7.38 -11.67
N SER A 499 -11.68 7.09 -12.78
CA SER A 499 -12.88 7.86 -13.12
C SER A 499 -13.91 7.70 -11.99
N GLY A 500 -14.68 8.74 -11.67
CA GLY A 500 -15.62 8.71 -10.54
C GLY A 500 -16.61 7.52 -10.55
N ARG A 501 -16.93 6.99 -11.75
CA ARG A 501 -17.76 5.80 -11.91
C ARG A 501 -17.01 4.50 -11.58
N GLU A 502 -15.73 4.39 -11.92
CA GLU A 502 -14.90 3.24 -11.54
C GLU A 502 -14.53 3.26 -10.04
N ALA A 503 -14.40 4.45 -9.42
CA ALA A 503 -14.14 4.58 -7.98
C ALA A 503 -15.26 3.97 -7.14
N SER A 504 -16.50 4.10 -7.59
CA SER A 504 -17.67 3.47 -6.97
C SER A 504 -17.74 1.94 -7.15
N SER A 505 -16.91 1.37 -8.05
CA SER A 505 -16.83 -0.07 -8.29
C SER A 505 -15.71 -0.77 -7.50
N LEU A 506 -14.82 0.02 -6.89
CA LEU A 506 -13.74 -0.47 -6.03
C LEU A 506 -14.27 -0.88 -4.63
N PRO A 507 -13.49 -1.68 -3.88
CA PRO A 507 -13.72 -1.83 -2.44
C PRO A 507 -13.47 -0.50 -1.73
N ASP A 508 -14.05 -0.35 -0.53
CA ASP A 508 -13.69 0.75 0.39
C ASP A 508 -12.73 0.29 1.50
N THR A 509 -12.60 -1.04 1.68
CA THR A 509 -11.87 -1.66 2.78
C THR A 509 -11.26 -2.99 2.34
N VAL A 510 -9.98 -3.15 2.62
CA VAL A 510 -9.17 -4.34 2.39
C VAL A 510 -8.89 -5.02 3.72
N TYR A 511 -9.08 -6.34 3.77
CA TYR A 511 -8.57 -7.21 4.82
C TYR A 511 -7.44 -8.05 4.24
N LEU A 512 -6.21 -7.62 4.47
CA LEU A 512 -5.01 -8.29 4.01
C LEU A 512 -4.55 -9.31 5.05
N LEU A 513 -4.39 -10.58 4.65
CA LEU A 513 -3.82 -11.63 5.48
C LEU A 513 -2.53 -12.15 4.84
N SER A 514 -1.42 -12.17 5.59
CA SER A 514 -0.16 -12.77 5.16
C SER A 514 0.62 -13.35 6.34
N ASP A 515 1.42 -14.38 6.09
CA ASP A 515 2.30 -15.01 7.09
C ASP A 515 3.80 -14.81 6.82
N GLY A 516 4.14 -14.04 5.77
CA GLY A 516 5.50 -13.91 5.27
C GLY A 516 5.84 -12.54 4.68
N ALA A 517 7.13 -12.33 4.46
CA ALA A 517 7.62 -11.14 3.77
C ALA A 517 7.33 -11.25 2.25
N PRO A 518 7.00 -10.14 1.57
CA PRO A 518 6.80 -10.15 0.12
C PRO A 518 8.06 -10.68 -0.59
N SER A 519 7.86 -11.61 -1.53
CA SER A 519 8.95 -12.33 -2.21
C SER A 519 8.75 -12.50 -3.71
N ALA A 520 7.61 -12.05 -4.25
CA ALA A 520 7.29 -12.02 -5.68
C ALA A 520 6.51 -10.75 -6.06
N GLY A 521 6.39 -10.48 -7.36
CA GLY A 521 5.68 -9.31 -7.90
C GLY A 521 6.58 -8.13 -8.27
N ARG A 522 5.96 -7.09 -8.83
CA ARG A 522 6.63 -5.87 -9.31
C ARG A 522 7.25 -5.01 -8.20
N VAL A 523 6.80 -5.15 -6.96
CA VAL A 523 7.40 -4.55 -5.77
C VAL A 523 7.34 -5.56 -4.63
N THR A 524 8.48 -5.81 -4.01
CA THR A 524 8.67 -6.81 -2.96
C THR A 524 9.34 -6.22 -1.72
N ASP A 525 9.99 -5.06 -1.87
CA ASP A 525 10.53 -4.30 -0.74
C ASP A 525 9.38 -3.65 0.05
N PRO A 526 9.29 -3.88 1.37
CA PRO A 526 8.29 -3.24 2.24
C PRO A 526 8.15 -1.73 2.06
N ALA A 527 9.26 -0.99 2.00
CA ALA A 527 9.21 0.47 1.86
C ALA A 527 8.68 0.88 0.48
N GLY A 528 9.05 0.16 -0.58
CA GLY A 528 8.50 0.31 -1.92
C GLY A 528 7.00 0.06 -1.96
N ILE A 529 6.51 -0.99 -1.30
CA ILE A 529 5.07 -1.30 -1.23
C ILE A 529 4.32 -0.19 -0.51
N LEU A 530 4.83 0.29 0.64
CA LEU A 530 4.20 1.40 1.37
C LEU A 530 4.09 2.66 0.50
N ARG A 531 5.15 3.02 -0.24
CA ARG A 531 5.13 4.16 -1.17
C ARG A 531 4.09 3.98 -2.27
N GLU A 532 4.04 2.79 -2.85
CA GLU A 532 3.15 2.51 -3.96
C GLU A 532 1.68 2.48 -3.54
N VAL A 533 1.38 1.87 -2.38
CA VAL A 533 0.06 1.90 -1.78
C VAL A 533 -0.34 3.35 -1.45
N ALA A 534 0.55 4.15 -0.85
CA ALA A 534 0.26 5.56 -0.57
C ALA A 534 -0.08 6.34 -1.85
N ARG A 535 0.61 6.03 -2.95
CA ARG A 535 0.36 6.65 -4.26
C ARG A 535 -1.00 6.23 -4.82
N LEU A 536 -1.31 4.92 -4.82
CA LEU A 536 -2.57 4.37 -5.32
C LEU A 536 -3.77 4.80 -4.48
N ASN A 537 -3.58 4.89 -3.15
CA ASN A 537 -4.65 5.16 -2.20
C ASN A 537 -4.95 6.64 -2.01
N ARG A 538 -4.10 7.53 -2.55
CA ARG A 538 -4.28 8.98 -2.52
C ARG A 538 -5.70 9.40 -2.92
N SER A 539 -6.23 8.89 -4.04
CA SER A 539 -7.58 9.22 -4.50
C SER A 539 -8.65 8.20 -4.10
N ARG A 540 -8.26 6.95 -3.82
CA ARG A 540 -9.19 5.85 -3.57
C ARG A 540 -9.72 5.83 -2.13
N GLY A 541 -8.91 6.21 -1.14
CA GLY A 541 -9.32 6.26 0.27
C GLY A 541 -9.68 4.89 0.88
N ILE A 542 -9.16 3.81 0.32
CA ILE A 542 -9.37 2.43 0.77
C ILE A 542 -8.73 2.26 2.15
N ARG A 543 -9.51 1.77 3.11
CA ARG A 543 -9.00 1.35 4.41
C ARG A 543 -8.25 0.02 4.27
N ILE A 544 -7.07 -0.14 4.85
CA ILE A 544 -6.34 -1.42 4.80
C ILE A 544 -6.13 -1.97 6.21
N HIS A 545 -6.89 -2.99 6.57
CA HIS A 545 -6.60 -3.83 7.73
C HIS A 545 -5.56 -4.89 7.36
N SER A 546 -4.58 -5.09 8.24
CA SER A 546 -3.52 -6.08 8.03
C SER A 546 -3.51 -7.11 9.15
N LEU A 547 -3.46 -8.38 8.76
CA LEU A 547 -3.41 -9.54 9.62
C LEU A 547 -2.11 -10.29 9.36
N SER A 548 -1.29 -10.46 10.40
CA SER A 548 -0.05 -11.25 10.34
C SER A 548 -0.25 -12.57 11.06
N ILE A 549 -0.07 -13.71 10.39
CA ILE A 549 -0.08 -15.03 11.03
C ILE A 549 1.35 -15.49 11.35
N GLY A 550 1.54 -16.05 12.54
CA GLY A 550 2.83 -16.60 12.98
C GLY A 550 3.73 -15.51 13.53
N ALA A 551 4.54 -14.87 12.69
CA ALA A 551 5.45 -13.82 13.12
C ALA A 551 4.77 -12.43 13.16
N ASP A 552 5.21 -11.56 14.07
CA ASP A 552 4.83 -10.14 14.03
C ASP A 552 5.49 -9.47 12.82
N SER A 553 4.82 -8.48 12.22
CA SER A 553 5.24 -7.83 10.99
C SER A 553 5.13 -6.31 11.12
N PRO A 554 6.24 -5.61 11.42
CA PRO A 554 6.27 -4.15 11.45
C PRO A 554 5.79 -3.54 10.12
N PHE A 555 6.14 -4.15 9.00
CA PHE A 555 5.68 -3.73 7.68
C PHE A 555 4.14 -3.73 7.55
N LEU A 556 3.49 -4.82 7.94
CA LEU A 556 2.02 -4.91 7.86
C LEU A 556 1.34 -3.93 8.82
N ARG A 557 1.98 -3.66 9.97
CA ARG A 557 1.55 -2.64 10.93
C ARG A 557 1.59 -1.25 10.31
N ASP A 558 2.73 -0.86 9.76
CA ASP A 558 2.93 0.42 9.08
C ASP A 558 1.95 0.58 7.90
N LEU A 559 1.73 -0.50 7.13
CA LEU A 559 0.79 -0.52 6.02
C LEU A 559 -0.63 -0.20 6.47
N SER A 560 -1.10 -0.80 7.58
CA SER A 560 -2.44 -0.52 8.09
C SER A 560 -2.56 0.88 8.70
N SER A 561 -1.57 1.31 9.48
CA SER A 561 -1.54 2.63 10.13
C SER A 561 -1.60 3.76 9.10
N ALA A 562 -0.80 3.63 8.02
CA ALA A 562 -0.74 4.61 6.94
C ALA A 562 -2.03 4.65 6.08
N ASN A 563 -2.93 3.68 6.23
CA ASN A 563 -4.15 3.55 5.42
C ASN A 563 -5.40 3.40 6.30
N HIS A 564 -5.41 4.07 7.46
CA HIS A 564 -6.56 4.19 8.37
C HIS A 564 -7.17 2.85 8.84
N GLY A 565 -6.39 1.77 8.78
CA GLY A 565 -6.82 0.44 9.18
C GLY A 565 -6.13 -0.02 10.45
N THR A 566 -6.45 -1.25 10.84
CA THR A 566 -5.97 -1.87 12.08
C THR A 566 -5.02 -3.01 11.76
N PHE A 567 -3.92 -3.08 12.49
CA PHE A 567 -3.04 -4.24 12.50
C PHE A 567 -3.45 -5.24 13.57
N ARG A 568 -3.42 -6.53 13.23
CA ARG A 568 -3.54 -7.59 14.22
C ARG A 568 -2.58 -8.75 13.93
N HIS A 569 -1.83 -9.11 14.95
CA HIS A 569 -0.97 -10.28 14.95
C HIS A 569 -1.72 -11.50 15.52
N ILE A 570 -1.62 -12.63 14.83
CA ILE A 570 -2.21 -13.91 15.19
C ILE A 570 -1.04 -14.87 15.45
N ALA A 571 -0.80 -15.17 16.72
CA ALA A 571 0.23 -16.11 17.12
C ALA A 571 -0.12 -17.56 16.70
N ASP A 572 0.92 -18.39 16.54
CA ASP A 572 0.83 -19.83 16.21
C ASP A 572 0.19 -20.70 17.32
#